data_AF-A0A4D6XEI4-F1
#
_entry.id   AF-A0A4D6XEI4-F1
#
_cell.length_a   1.000
_cell.length_b   1.000
_cell.length_c   1.000
_cell.angle_alpha   90.00
_cell.angle_beta   90.00
_cell.angle_gamma   90.00
#
_symmetry.space_group_name_H-M   'P 1'
#
loop_
_entity.id
_entity.type
_entity.pdbx_description
1 polymer ?
#
loop_
_entity_poly.entity_id
_entity_poly.type
_entity_poly.pdbx_seq_one_letter_code
_entity_poly.pdbx_strand_id
1 'polypeptide(L)'
;MQGPIELPPLIITPTNRPTQHRPGWGTHWIPHPSGTQFPAIPHAIAPPGKPARTPAVNPAVSAADKIQASFKKITPTEFGKTKKQIEALIAAQLKTSIYRNLKAATRKQYIVEDLLILRLDQGAAADKIAKKWLGYSIESRPNRVNVANYEKRYGKPQKDIERFKQRFTASYRAVAAKAQSMVEYFHLYTQVATSPTDKIRARHRAQHAAAAKAEAARVAAAKAKAEADRIAAAKAKAEADRIAAAKANLVIVTPRQHIEIHKETKQK
;
A
#
# COMPACT_ATOMS: atom_id res chain seq x y z
N MET A 1 -32.35 16.15 27.57
CA MET A 1 -31.19 16.57 28.41
C MET A 1 -30.68 15.32 29.10
N GLN A 2 -29.58 14.74 28.62
CA GLN A 2 -28.91 13.61 29.28
C GLN A 2 -27.66 14.18 29.96
N GLY A 3 -27.62 14.06 31.29
CA GLY A 3 -26.53 14.54 32.13
C GLY A 3 -25.23 13.76 31.95
N PRO A 4 -24.12 14.23 32.54
CA PRO A 4 -22.81 13.61 32.39
C PRO A 4 -22.78 12.21 33.02
N ILE A 5 -22.27 11.25 32.26
CA ILE A 5 -22.00 9.88 32.71
C ILE A 5 -20.78 9.95 33.63
N GLU A 6 -20.98 9.80 34.93
CA GLU A 6 -19.89 9.60 35.89
C GLU A 6 -19.32 8.18 35.73
N LEU A 7 -18.03 8.08 35.43
CA LEU A 7 -17.29 6.83 35.45
C LEU A 7 -16.97 6.46 36.91
N PRO A 8 -17.04 5.16 37.28
CA PRO A 8 -16.69 4.74 38.63
C PRO A 8 -15.20 4.98 38.92
N PRO A 9 -14.83 5.25 40.19
CA PRO A 9 -13.47 5.55 40.57
C PRO A 9 -12.52 4.38 40.28
N LEU A 10 -11.37 4.70 39.68
CA LEU A 10 -10.26 3.76 39.49
C LEU A 10 -9.68 3.38 40.86
N ILE A 11 -9.96 2.15 41.32
CA ILE A 11 -9.24 1.56 42.46
C ILE A 11 -7.91 1.04 41.91
N ILE A 12 -6.84 1.81 42.11
CA ILE A 12 -5.47 1.33 41.87
C ILE A 12 -5.06 0.52 43.10
N THR A 13 -5.27 -0.80 43.05
CA THR A 13 -4.62 -1.69 44.02
C THR A 13 -3.13 -1.80 43.67
N PRO A 14 -2.19 -1.43 44.56
CA PRO A 14 -0.78 -1.70 44.34
C PRO A 14 -0.59 -3.20 44.25
N THR A 15 -0.25 -3.69 43.06
CA THR A 15 0.12 -5.09 42.87
C THR A 15 1.52 -5.28 43.45
N ASN A 16 1.60 -5.54 44.75
CA ASN A 16 2.75 -6.18 45.36
C ASN A 16 2.92 -7.55 44.72
N ARG A 17 3.72 -7.64 43.66
CA ARG A 17 4.27 -8.93 43.22
C ARG A 17 5.34 -9.32 44.23
N PRO A 18 5.18 -10.39 45.00
CA PRO A 18 6.34 -11.02 45.61
C PRO A 18 7.23 -11.54 44.47
N THR A 19 8.47 -11.06 44.45
CA THR A 19 9.57 -11.65 43.71
C THR A 19 9.66 -13.12 44.11
N GLN A 20 9.18 -14.02 43.26
CA GLN A 20 9.54 -15.44 43.34
C GLN A 20 11.02 -15.56 42.99
N HIS A 21 11.86 -15.37 44.00
CA HIS A 21 13.20 -15.93 44.01
C HIS A 21 13.05 -17.45 43.89
N ARG A 22 13.51 -17.99 42.75
CA ARG A 22 13.88 -19.40 42.66
C ARG A 22 14.89 -19.68 43.79
N PRO A 23 14.75 -20.75 44.58
CA PRO A 23 15.81 -21.21 45.45
C PRO A 23 16.93 -21.74 44.55
N GLY A 24 17.86 -20.85 44.22
CA GLY A 24 19.22 -21.25 43.89
C GLY A 24 19.80 -21.89 45.14
N TRP A 25 20.26 -23.12 44.98
CA TRP A 25 21.07 -23.90 45.89
C TRP A 25 22.02 -23.02 46.70
N GLY A 26 21.55 -22.59 47.86
CA GLY A 26 22.34 -21.90 48.85
C GLY A 26 23.26 -22.93 49.47
N THR A 27 24.55 -22.74 49.26
CA THR A 27 25.66 -23.34 49.99
C THR A 27 25.42 -23.15 51.48
N HIS A 28 24.69 -24.08 52.10
CA HIS A 28 24.64 -24.22 53.54
C HIS A 28 25.90 -24.97 53.94
N TRP A 29 26.88 -24.23 54.42
CA TRP A 29 27.96 -24.77 55.23
C TRP A 29 27.34 -25.37 56.50
N ILE A 30 27.15 -26.69 56.48
CA ILE A 30 26.94 -27.48 57.70
C ILE A 30 28.35 -27.87 58.17
N PRO A 31 28.83 -27.41 59.33
CA PRO A 31 30.04 -27.97 59.92
C PRO A 31 29.71 -29.40 60.37
N HIS A 32 30.19 -30.39 59.61
CA HIS A 32 30.19 -31.77 60.09
C HIS A 32 31.26 -31.93 61.17
N PRO A 33 30.95 -32.59 62.31
CA PRO A 33 31.94 -32.94 63.29
C PRO A 33 32.91 -33.96 62.69
N SER A 34 34.18 -33.75 63.00
CA SER A 34 35.32 -34.60 62.70
C SER A 34 35.05 -36.09 62.95
N GLY A 35 35.49 -36.92 62.01
CA GLY A 35 35.88 -38.30 62.28
C GLY A 35 35.01 -39.36 61.61
N THR A 36 35.37 -39.72 60.38
CA THR A 36 35.41 -41.12 59.93
C THR A 36 36.13 -41.19 58.59
N GLN A 37 37.32 -41.80 58.58
CA GLN A 37 38.09 -42.10 57.38
C GLN A 37 37.36 -43.20 56.60
N PHE A 38 36.78 -42.87 55.45
CA PHE A 38 36.41 -43.88 54.46
C PHE A 38 37.62 -44.15 53.56
N PRO A 39 37.93 -45.43 53.25
CA PRO A 39 39.07 -45.76 52.39
C PRO A 39 38.85 -45.23 50.97
N ALA A 40 39.89 -44.60 50.43
CA ALA A 40 39.91 -44.05 49.08
C ALA A 40 39.66 -45.15 48.04
N ILE A 41 38.54 -45.05 47.33
CA ILE A 41 38.30 -45.83 46.11
C ILE A 41 39.23 -45.26 45.03
N PRO A 42 40.13 -46.04 44.42
CA PRO A 42 41.01 -45.54 43.36
C PRO A 42 40.15 -45.02 42.20
N HIS A 43 40.45 -43.79 41.77
CA HIS A 43 39.79 -43.12 40.65
C HIS A 43 39.90 -43.97 39.38
N ALA A 44 38.82 -44.70 39.05
CA ALA A 44 38.63 -45.24 37.72
C ALA A 44 38.60 -44.05 36.74
N ILE A 45 39.57 -43.99 35.85
CA ILE A 45 39.64 -43.02 34.76
C ILE A 45 38.34 -43.15 33.97
N ALA A 46 37.47 -42.14 34.08
CA ALA A 46 36.25 -42.10 33.28
C ALA A 46 36.65 -42.13 31.79
N PRO A 47 36.05 -43.01 30.97
CA PRO A 47 36.34 -43.03 29.54
C PRO A 47 36.04 -41.64 28.94
N PRO A 48 36.82 -41.18 27.97
CA PRO A 48 36.63 -39.86 27.37
C PRO A 48 35.17 -39.74 26.90
N GLY A 49 34.45 -38.79 27.51
CA GLY A 49 33.06 -38.55 27.18
C GLY A 49 32.92 -38.36 25.67
N LYS A 50 32.02 -39.12 25.04
CA LYS A 50 31.71 -38.95 23.61
C LYS A 50 31.49 -37.45 23.36
N PRO A 51 32.14 -36.84 22.35
CA PRO A 51 31.95 -35.43 22.07
C PRO A 51 30.45 -35.16 21.92
N ALA A 52 29.95 -34.18 22.68
CA ALA A 52 28.56 -33.78 22.63
C ALA A 52 28.19 -33.53 21.16
N ARG A 53 27.27 -34.35 20.62
CA ARG A 53 26.85 -34.26 19.23
C ARG A 53 26.25 -32.87 19.03
N THR A 54 26.95 -32.00 18.30
CA THR A 54 26.46 -30.66 17.97
C THR A 54 25.06 -30.81 17.37
N PRO A 55 24.02 -30.20 17.95
CA PRO A 55 22.67 -30.38 17.45
C PRO A 55 22.62 -29.95 15.99
N ALA A 56 22.22 -30.87 15.11
CA ALA A 56 22.11 -30.59 13.68
C ALA A 56 21.22 -29.36 13.49
N VAL A 57 21.79 -28.28 12.94
CA VAL A 57 21.06 -27.03 12.70
C VAL A 57 19.94 -27.35 11.71
N ASN A 58 18.69 -27.14 12.12
CA ASN A 58 17.54 -27.37 11.24
C ASN A 58 17.70 -26.50 9.98
N PRO A 59 17.80 -27.09 8.78
CA PRO A 59 18.09 -26.34 7.54
C PRO A 59 17.02 -25.29 7.23
N ALA A 60 15.78 -25.49 7.67
CA ALA A 60 14.70 -24.52 7.51
C ALA A 60 14.87 -23.29 8.42
N VAL A 61 15.44 -23.48 9.62
CA VAL A 61 15.77 -22.36 10.53
C VAL A 61 16.93 -21.56 9.96
N SER A 62 18.00 -22.23 9.51
CA SER A 62 19.12 -21.55 8.84
C SER A 62 18.68 -20.80 7.59
N ALA A 63 17.77 -21.37 6.79
CA ALA A 63 17.20 -20.68 5.63
C ALA A 63 16.38 -19.44 6.04
N ALA A 64 15.55 -19.54 7.08
CA ALA A 64 14.80 -18.40 7.60
C ALA A 64 15.73 -17.30 8.12
N ASP A 65 16.81 -17.65 8.82
CA ASP A 65 17.80 -16.69 9.32
C ASP A 65 18.52 -15.98 8.17
N LYS A 66 18.92 -16.69 7.11
CA LYS A 66 19.50 -16.09 5.89
C LYS A 66 18.52 -15.16 5.19
N ILE A 67 17.26 -15.56 5.07
CA ILE A 67 16.20 -14.71 4.51
C ILE A 67 16.07 -13.46 5.36
N GLN A 68 15.91 -13.59 6.68
CA GLN A 68 15.80 -12.44 7.57
C GLN A 68 17.00 -11.50 7.45
N ALA A 69 18.22 -12.04 7.41
CA ALA A 69 19.44 -11.26 7.24
C ALA A 69 19.50 -10.51 5.90
N SER A 70 18.94 -11.09 4.82
CA SER A 70 18.84 -10.43 3.52
C SER A 70 17.88 -9.24 3.53
N PHE A 71 16.91 -9.23 4.46
CA PHE A 71 16.06 -8.08 4.72
C PHE A 71 16.71 -7.18 5.76
N LYS A 72 17.45 -6.19 5.24
CA LYS A 72 18.11 -5.17 6.06
C LYS A 72 17.11 -4.50 6.99
N LYS A 73 17.46 -4.37 8.28
CA LYS A 73 16.69 -3.52 9.21
C LYS A 73 16.75 -2.10 8.68
N ILE A 74 15.60 -1.44 8.58
CA ILE A 74 15.54 -0.04 8.14
C ILE A 74 16.37 0.79 9.12
N THR A 75 17.43 1.44 8.61
CA THR A 75 18.34 2.22 9.45
C THR A 75 17.96 3.70 9.47
N PRO A 76 18.37 4.48 10.50
CA PRO A 76 18.20 5.94 10.52
C PRO A 76 18.76 6.66 9.27
N THR A 77 19.81 6.13 8.65
CA THR A 77 20.37 6.65 7.39
C THR A 77 19.39 6.51 6.22
N GLU A 78 18.54 5.48 6.23
CA GLU A 78 17.49 5.30 5.23
C GLU A 78 16.38 6.34 5.39
N PHE A 79 16.05 6.79 6.62
CA PHE A 79 15.12 7.91 6.84
C PHE A 79 15.54 9.20 6.11
N GLY A 80 16.84 9.51 6.09
CA GLY A 80 17.36 10.69 5.38
C GLY A 80 17.18 10.60 3.86
N LYS A 81 17.33 9.40 3.29
CA LYS A 81 17.04 9.14 1.85
C LYS A 81 15.54 9.24 1.57
N THR A 82 14.71 8.75 2.51
CA THR A 82 13.25 8.80 2.41
C THR A 82 12.71 10.23 2.33
N LYS A 83 13.30 11.18 3.06
CA LYS A 83 12.92 12.62 2.96
C LYS A 83 13.03 13.15 1.52
N LYS A 84 14.19 12.98 0.88
CA LYS A 84 14.39 13.46 -0.50
C LYS A 84 13.43 12.78 -1.48
N GLN A 85 13.17 11.49 -1.30
CA GLN A 85 12.22 10.75 -2.14
C GLN A 85 10.79 11.27 -1.98
N ILE A 86 10.35 11.57 -0.76
CA ILE A 86 9.03 12.15 -0.50
C ILE A 86 8.91 13.55 -1.10
N GLU A 87 9.92 14.40 -0.94
CA GLU A 87 9.95 15.73 -1.55
C GLU A 87 9.85 15.66 -3.08
N ALA A 88 10.56 14.70 -3.70
CA ALA A 88 10.46 14.45 -5.13
C ALA A 88 9.05 13.96 -5.55
N LEU A 89 8.42 13.09 -4.76
CA LEU A 89 7.05 12.63 -5.00
C LEU A 89 6.03 13.77 -4.88
N ILE A 90 6.17 14.64 -3.88
CA ILE A 90 5.34 15.84 -3.73
C ILE A 90 5.54 16.76 -4.94
N ALA A 91 6.79 17.00 -5.37
CA ALA A 91 7.10 17.82 -6.53
C ALA A 91 6.52 17.25 -7.84
N ALA A 92 6.54 15.92 -8.00
CA ALA A 92 5.90 15.26 -9.14
C ALA A 92 4.38 15.41 -9.12
N GLN A 93 3.74 15.18 -7.97
CA GLN A 93 2.30 15.34 -7.76
C GLN A 93 1.83 16.79 -7.93
N LEU A 94 2.66 17.78 -7.60
CA LEU A 94 2.32 19.19 -7.83
C LEU A 94 2.08 19.52 -9.31
N LYS A 95 2.74 18.80 -10.22
CA LYS A 95 2.57 18.96 -11.68
C LYS A 95 1.33 18.25 -12.22
N THR A 96 0.98 17.11 -11.64
CA THR A 96 -0.04 16.20 -12.19
C THR A 96 -1.37 16.26 -11.47
N SER A 97 -1.41 16.76 -10.22
CA SER A 97 -2.60 16.69 -9.35
C SER A 97 -3.85 17.32 -9.95
N ILE A 98 -5.00 16.84 -9.47
CA ILE A 98 -6.34 17.38 -9.72
C ILE A 98 -6.56 18.75 -9.05
N TYR A 99 -5.62 19.17 -8.19
CA TYR A 99 -5.68 20.39 -7.37
C TYR A 99 -5.07 21.62 -8.07
N ARG A 100 -4.87 21.59 -9.39
CA ARG A 100 -4.20 22.66 -10.17
C ARG A 100 -4.85 24.03 -10.07
N ASN A 101 -6.10 24.11 -9.66
CA ASN A 101 -6.84 25.36 -9.53
C ASN A 101 -6.80 25.93 -8.11
N LEU A 102 -6.19 25.23 -7.15
CA LEU A 102 -6.03 25.69 -5.76
C LEU A 102 -4.77 26.53 -5.58
N LYS A 103 -4.79 27.42 -4.57
CA LYS A 103 -3.60 28.16 -4.12
C LYS A 103 -2.46 27.19 -3.79
N ALA A 104 -1.22 27.59 -4.07
CA ALA A 104 -0.05 26.71 -3.99
C ALA A 104 0.14 26.04 -2.61
N ALA A 105 -0.05 26.79 -1.51
CA ALA A 105 0.06 26.26 -0.15
C ALA A 105 -1.02 25.18 0.13
N THR A 106 -2.27 25.49 -0.22
CA THR A 106 -3.41 24.57 -0.08
C THR A 106 -3.24 23.32 -0.94
N ARG A 107 -2.71 23.48 -2.16
CA ARG A 107 -2.40 22.37 -3.08
C ARG A 107 -1.37 21.42 -2.49
N LYS A 108 -0.27 21.97 -1.98
CA LYS A 108 0.79 21.17 -1.35
C LYS A 108 0.24 20.41 -0.14
N GLN A 109 -0.58 21.05 0.69
CA GLN A 109 -1.21 20.40 1.84
C GLN A 109 -2.05 19.20 1.41
N TYR A 110 -2.91 19.32 0.40
CA TYR A 110 -3.74 18.20 -0.05
C TYR A 110 -2.92 17.06 -0.66
N ILE A 111 -1.86 17.36 -1.41
CA ILE A 111 -0.95 16.32 -1.91
C ILE A 111 -0.30 15.55 -0.76
N VAL A 112 0.12 16.24 0.31
CA VAL A 112 0.70 15.57 1.48
C VAL A 112 -0.36 14.72 2.20
N GLU A 113 -1.59 15.23 2.33
CA GLU A 113 -2.73 14.49 2.91
C GLU A 113 -3.06 13.21 2.11
N ASP A 114 -3.08 13.27 0.78
CA ASP A 114 -3.30 12.11 -0.10
C ASP A 114 -2.18 11.09 0.02
N LEU A 115 -0.92 11.54 0.00
CA LEU A 115 0.24 10.67 0.19
C LEU A 115 0.22 10.00 1.56
N LEU A 116 -0.22 10.72 2.61
CA LEU A 116 -0.31 10.20 3.96
C LEU A 116 -1.33 9.06 4.05
N ILE A 117 -2.51 9.22 3.45
CA ILE A 117 -3.52 8.16 3.37
C ILE A 117 -3.00 6.98 2.56
N LEU A 118 -2.38 7.23 1.41
CA LEU A 118 -1.80 6.19 0.56
C LEU A 118 -0.77 5.34 1.32
N ARG A 119 0.11 5.97 2.12
CA ARG A 119 1.11 5.22 2.91
C ARG A 119 0.49 4.44 4.07
N LEU A 120 -0.56 4.96 4.71
CA LEU A 120 -1.33 4.19 5.69
C LEU A 120 -1.93 2.93 5.07
N ASP A 121 -2.57 3.07 3.91
CA ASP A 121 -3.24 1.96 3.23
C ASP A 121 -2.23 0.91 2.73
N GLN A 122 -1.08 1.37 2.21
CA GLN A 122 0.02 0.48 1.83
C GLN A 122 0.63 -0.26 3.03
N GLY A 123 0.82 0.43 4.16
CA GLY A 123 1.27 -0.19 5.39
C GLY A 123 0.29 -1.27 5.89
N ALA A 124 -1.01 -0.99 5.84
CA ALA A 124 -2.05 -1.93 6.21
C ALA A 124 -2.12 -3.14 5.24
N ALA A 125 -2.00 -2.91 3.93
CA ALA A 125 -1.96 -3.97 2.92
C ALA A 125 -0.72 -4.87 3.10
N ALA A 126 0.44 -4.28 3.34
CA ALA A 126 1.68 -5.00 3.62
C ALA A 126 1.57 -5.83 4.92
N ASP A 127 0.92 -5.31 5.97
CA ASP A 127 0.67 -6.05 7.21
C ASP A 127 -0.20 -7.30 6.97
N LYS A 128 -1.24 -7.20 6.13
CA LYS A 128 -2.06 -8.36 5.73
C LYS A 128 -1.21 -9.43 5.02
N ILE A 129 -0.32 -9.02 4.13
CA ILE A 129 0.57 -9.94 3.41
C ILE A 129 1.57 -10.58 4.38
N ALA A 130 2.17 -9.82 5.29
CA ALA A 130 3.12 -10.32 6.28
C ALA A 130 2.51 -11.42 7.15
N LYS A 131 1.25 -11.25 7.53
CA LYS A 131 0.47 -12.18 8.37
C LYS A 131 -0.13 -13.36 7.61
N LYS A 132 -0.16 -13.32 6.27
CA LYS A 132 -0.90 -14.27 5.41
C LYS A 132 -0.64 -15.74 5.74
N TRP A 133 0.62 -16.12 5.97
CA TRP A 133 1.00 -17.53 6.10
C TRP A 133 0.96 -18.04 7.54
N LEU A 134 1.32 -17.20 8.51
CA LEU A 134 1.46 -17.60 9.92
C LEU A 134 0.32 -17.10 10.81
N GLY A 135 -0.54 -16.20 10.31
CA GLY A 135 -1.58 -15.52 11.08
C GLY A 135 -1.07 -14.38 11.96
N TYR A 136 0.24 -14.12 11.96
CA TYR A 136 0.90 -13.06 12.71
C TYR A 136 2.14 -12.57 11.94
N SER A 137 2.67 -11.39 12.30
CA SER A 137 3.86 -10.83 11.63
C SER A 137 5.08 -11.67 11.93
N ILE A 138 5.85 -12.06 10.90
CA ILE A 138 7.00 -12.95 11.06
C ILE A 138 8.08 -12.39 11.99
N GLU A 139 8.14 -11.07 12.16
CA GLU A 139 9.07 -10.38 13.07
C GLU A 139 8.69 -10.49 14.55
N SER A 140 7.43 -10.84 14.87
CA SER A 140 6.95 -10.85 16.26
C SER A 140 7.42 -12.08 17.05
N ARG A 141 8.05 -13.04 16.37
CA ARG A 141 8.54 -14.29 16.96
C ARG A 141 9.89 -14.69 16.34
N PRO A 142 10.73 -15.43 17.06
CA PRO A 142 11.99 -15.92 16.51
C PRO A 142 11.76 -16.97 15.41
N ASN A 143 12.72 -17.09 14.48
CA ASN A 143 12.61 -17.99 13.32
C ASN A 143 12.36 -19.44 13.68
N ARG A 144 12.95 -19.93 14.78
CA ARG A 144 12.68 -21.29 15.27
C ARG A 144 11.19 -21.53 15.54
N VAL A 145 10.50 -20.53 16.10
CA VAL A 145 9.05 -20.59 16.38
C VAL A 145 8.25 -20.44 15.08
N ASN A 146 8.67 -19.57 14.18
CA ASN A 146 8.02 -19.39 12.87
C ASN A 146 8.07 -20.65 12.02
N VAL A 147 9.24 -21.30 11.97
CA VAL A 147 9.45 -22.58 11.27
C VAL A 147 8.57 -23.67 11.89
N ALA A 148 8.54 -23.79 13.22
CA ALA A 148 7.69 -24.77 13.89
C ALA A 148 6.19 -24.53 13.63
N ASN A 149 5.74 -23.28 13.62
CA ASN A 149 4.35 -22.95 13.31
C ASN A 149 4.00 -23.15 11.83
N TYR A 150 4.95 -22.90 10.93
CA TYR A 150 4.80 -23.24 9.53
C TYR A 150 4.65 -24.75 9.35
N GLU A 151 5.50 -25.53 10.01
CA GLU A 151 5.46 -26.99 9.96
C GLU A 151 4.12 -27.56 10.41
N LYS A 152 3.55 -27.01 11.49
CA LYS A 152 2.20 -27.39 11.96
C LYS A 152 1.09 -27.11 10.94
N ARG A 153 1.22 -26.07 10.11
CA ARG A 153 0.18 -25.63 9.17
C ARG A 153 0.31 -26.24 7.78
N TYR A 154 1.53 -26.46 7.33
CA TYR A 154 1.82 -26.82 5.93
C TYR A 154 2.71 -28.06 5.79
N GLY A 155 3.06 -28.71 6.90
CA GLY A 155 3.95 -29.88 6.92
C GLY A 155 5.44 -29.51 6.93
N LYS A 156 6.29 -30.54 6.97
CA LYS A 156 7.75 -30.43 7.08
C LYS A 156 8.34 -29.53 5.99
N PRO A 157 8.97 -28.39 6.33
CA PRO A 157 9.58 -27.49 5.34
C PRO A 157 10.62 -28.16 4.46
N GLN A 158 11.29 -29.21 4.94
CA GLN A 158 12.32 -29.94 4.21
C GLN A 158 11.76 -30.75 3.04
N LYS A 159 10.45 -31.07 3.04
CA LYS A 159 9.80 -31.74 1.91
C LYS A 159 9.59 -30.82 0.72
N ASP A 160 9.51 -29.51 0.96
CA ASP A 160 9.31 -28.48 -0.07
C ASP A 160 9.98 -27.17 0.38
N ILE A 161 11.32 -27.18 0.34
CA ILE A 161 12.13 -26.09 0.89
C ILE A 161 11.99 -24.81 0.07
N GLU A 162 11.76 -24.92 -1.24
CA GLU A 162 11.62 -23.76 -2.13
C GLU A 162 10.31 -23.03 -1.87
N ARG A 163 9.19 -23.75 -1.69
CA ARG A 163 7.92 -23.11 -1.31
C ARG A 163 7.99 -22.48 0.07
N PHE A 164 8.68 -23.13 1.02
CA PHE A 164 8.97 -22.53 2.32
C PHE A 164 9.73 -21.21 2.18
N LYS A 165 10.87 -21.21 1.46
CA LYS A 165 11.67 -20.01 1.20
C LYS A 165 10.84 -18.92 0.54
N GLN A 166 10.08 -19.24 -0.50
CA GLN A 166 9.23 -18.28 -1.20
C GLN A 166 8.25 -17.58 -0.27
N ARG A 167 7.54 -18.35 0.58
CA ARG A 167 6.56 -17.82 1.53
C ARG A 167 7.21 -16.99 2.63
N PHE A 168 8.33 -17.45 3.19
CA PHE A 168 9.08 -16.71 4.20
C PHE A 168 9.65 -15.40 3.65
N THR A 169 10.24 -15.43 2.46
CA THR A 169 10.73 -14.25 1.74
C THR A 169 9.59 -13.26 1.49
N ALA A 170 8.42 -13.72 1.06
CA ALA A 170 7.26 -12.85 0.86
C ALA A 170 6.81 -12.18 2.18
N SER A 171 6.77 -12.92 3.28
CA SER A 171 6.43 -12.36 4.60
C SER A 171 7.45 -11.31 5.06
N TYR A 172 8.75 -11.57 4.96
CA TYR A 172 9.78 -10.60 5.33
C TYR A 172 9.79 -9.36 4.44
N ARG A 173 9.59 -9.53 3.12
CA ARG A 173 9.45 -8.40 2.19
C ARG A 173 8.26 -7.52 2.57
N ALA A 174 7.15 -8.12 2.97
CA ALA A 174 5.97 -7.38 3.39
C ALA A 174 6.20 -6.64 4.72
N VAL A 175 6.93 -7.23 5.67
CA VAL A 175 7.37 -6.53 6.89
C VAL A 175 8.23 -5.31 6.55
N ALA A 176 9.23 -5.48 5.68
CA ALA A 176 10.08 -4.37 5.25
C ALA A 176 9.27 -3.26 4.56
N ALA A 177 8.34 -3.61 3.67
CA ALA A 177 7.46 -2.65 3.01
C ALA A 177 6.54 -1.91 3.99
N LYS A 178 6.00 -2.61 5.00
CA LYS A 178 5.22 -2.00 6.07
C LYS A 178 6.05 -1.00 6.86
N ALA A 179 7.26 -1.39 7.28
CA ALA A 179 8.16 -0.52 8.03
C ALA A 179 8.52 0.73 7.21
N GLN A 180 8.82 0.57 5.91
CA GLN A 180 9.07 1.70 5.01
C GLN A 180 7.84 2.62 4.90
N SER A 181 6.65 2.06 4.72
CA SER A 181 5.40 2.84 4.65
C SER A 181 5.18 3.66 5.92
N MET A 182 5.49 3.10 7.10
CA MET A 182 5.39 3.82 8.38
C MET A 182 6.41 4.94 8.50
N VAL A 183 7.65 4.72 8.06
CA VAL A 183 8.67 5.78 8.02
C VAL A 183 8.21 6.94 7.13
N GLU A 184 7.70 6.63 5.96
CA GLU A 184 7.19 7.63 5.03
C GLU A 184 5.97 8.37 5.59
N TYR A 185 5.06 7.63 6.23
CA TYR A 185 3.92 8.19 6.94
C TYR A 185 4.34 9.20 8.01
N PHE A 186 5.30 8.85 8.88
CA PHE A 186 5.76 9.77 9.93
C PHE A 186 6.35 11.04 9.33
N HIS A 187 7.14 10.93 8.26
CA HIS A 187 7.69 12.10 7.60
C HIS A 187 6.60 13.02 7.02
N LEU A 188 5.60 12.44 6.35
CA LEU A 188 4.45 13.19 5.82
C LEU A 188 3.62 13.82 6.95
N TYR A 189 3.37 13.07 8.03
CA TYR A 189 2.61 13.53 9.19
C TYR A 189 3.24 14.76 9.84
N THR A 190 4.58 14.81 9.97
CA THR A 190 5.27 16.00 10.49
C THR A 190 5.05 17.26 9.64
N GLN A 191 4.68 17.13 8.36
CA GLN A 191 4.41 18.27 7.48
C GLN A 191 2.96 18.79 7.58
N VAL A 192 2.03 18.01 8.13
CA VAL A 192 0.59 18.34 8.25
C VAL A 192 0.07 18.28 9.69
N ALA A 193 0.99 18.32 10.66
CA ALA A 193 0.80 18.01 12.09
C ALA A 193 -0.28 18.80 12.85
N THR A 194 -1.01 19.70 12.19
CA THR A 194 -2.13 20.46 12.75
C THR A 194 -3.50 19.80 12.58
N SER A 195 -3.62 18.68 11.85
CA SER A 195 -4.92 18.03 11.58
C SER A 195 -4.97 16.53 11.95
N PRO A 196 -6.00 16.06 12.67
CA PRO A 196 -6.25 14.62 12.89
C PRO A 196 -6.43 13.83 11.59
N THR A 197 -5.94 12.58 11.56
CA THR A 197 -5.99 11.69 10.39
C THR A 197 -7.40 11.44 9.86
N ASP A 198 -8.43 11.41 10.71
CA ASP A 198 -9.82 11.22 10.26
C ASP A 198 -10.37 12.46 9.54
N LYS A 199 -9.99 13.66 9.98
CA LYS A 199 -10.32 14.90 9.25
C LYS A 199 -9.62 14.94 7.90
N ILE A 200 -8.37 14.48 7.84
CA ILE A 200 -7.61 14.33 6.60
C ILE A 200 -8.32 13.36 5.64
N ARG A 201 -8.76 12.18 6.11
CA ARG A 201 -9.54 11.23 5.29
C ARG A 201 -10.88 11.80 4.82
N ALA A 202 -11.58 12.53 5.68
CA ALA A 202 -12.84 13.15 5.31
C ALA A 202 -12.64 14.20 4.20
N ARG A 203 -11.61 15.06 4.32
CA ARG A 203 -11.23 16.03 3.29
C ARG A 203 -10.87 15.35 1.97
N HIS A 204 -10.01 14.33 2.03
CA HIS A 204 -9.61 13.54 0.86
C HIS A 204 -10.83 12.96 0.12
N ARG A 205 -11.76 12.31 0.82
CA ARG A 205 -12.97 11.74 0.21
C ARG A 205 -13.86 12.81 -0.43
N ALA A 206 -14.10 13.91 0.29
CA ALA A 206 -14.91 15.01 -0.22
C ALA A 206 -14.30 15.62 -1.50
N GLN A 207 -12.98 15.70 -1.56
CA GLN A 207 -12.27 16.27 -2.70
C GLN A 207 -12.22 15.36 -3.90
N HIS A 208 -11.92 14.07 -3.72
CA HIS A 208 -11.99 13.11 -4.81
C HIS A 208 -13.41 13.00 -5.37
N ALA A 209 -14.44 13.08 -4.52
CA ALA A 209 -15.82 13.14 -4.98
C ALA A 209 -16.13 14.42 -5.77
N ALA A 210 -15.66 15.59 -5.31
CA ALA A 210 -15.83 16.86 -6.02
C ALA A 210 -15.09 16.89 -7.36
N ALA A 211 -13.84 16.42 -7.38
CA ALA A 211 -13.03 16.34 -8.59
C ALA A 211 -13.59 15.32 -9.59
N ALA A 212 -14.05 14.15 -9.13
CA ALA A 212 -14.73 13.17 -9.98
C ALA A 212 -16.01 13.75 -10.59
N LYS A 213 -16.81 14.51 -9.82
CA LYS A 213 -17.98 15.21 -10.35
C LYS A 213 -17.60 16.27 -11.37
N ALA A 214 -16.55 17.05 -11.13
CA ALA A 214 -16.08 18.07 -12.06
C ALA A 214 -15.54 17.47 -13.38
N GLU A 215 -14.80 16.37 -13.31
CA GLU A 215 -14.31 15.67 -14.49
C GLU A 215 -15.47 15.02 -15.27
N ALA A 216 -16.41 14.37 -14.57
CA ALA A 216 -17.61 13.83 -15.20
C ALA A 216 -18.43 14.92 -15.92
N ALA A 217 -18.55 16.10 -15.32
CA ALA A 217 -19.21 17.25 -15.94
C ALA A 217 -18.45 17.77 -17.17
N ARG A 218 -17.10 17.83 -17.14
CA ARG A 218 -16.30 18.18 -18.32
C ARG A 218 -16.47 17.19 -19.46
N VAL A 219 -16.43 15.89 -19.17
CA VAL A 219 -16.63 14.85 -20.17
C VAL A 219 -18.04 14.92 -20.76
N ALA A 220 -19.06 15.17 -19.93
CA ALA A 220 -20.43 15.37 -20.39
C ALA A 220 -20.57 16.61 -21.28
N ALA A 221 -19.98 17.74 -20.89
CA ALA A 221 -19.98 18.97 -21.69
C ALA A 221 -19.23 18.81 -23.02
N ALA A 222 -18.10 18.09 -23.02
CA ALA A 222 -17.35 17.80 -24.24
C ALA A 222 -18.15 16.91 -25.20
N LYS A 223 -18.84 15.89 -24.68
CA LYS A 223 -19.75 15.05 -25.48
C LYS A 223 -20.93 15.84 -26.03
N ALA A 224 -21.55 16.70 -25.23
CA ALA A 224 -22.66 17.54 -25.67
C ALA A 224 -22.24 18.53 -26.78
N LYS A 225 -21.05 19.13 -26.65
CA LYS A 225 -20.50 20.00 -27.69
C LYS A 225 -20.21 19.24 -28.98
N ALA A 226 -19.58 18.07 -28.90
CA ALA A 226 -19.31 17.23 -30.07
C ALA A 226 -20.59 16.79 -30.80
N GLU A 227 -21.65 16.49 -30.05
CA GLU A 227 -22.94 16.13 -30.63
C GLU A 227 -23.63 17.34 -31.28
N ALA A 228 -23.57 18.52 -30.64
CA ALA A 228 -24.08 19.76 -31.23
C ALA A 228 -23.35 20.10 -32.55
N ASP A 229 -22.02 19.95 -32.59
CA ASP A 229 -21.21 20.18 -33.79
C ASP A 229 -21.58 19.19 -34.92
N ARG A 230 -21.87 17.91 -34.59
CA ARG A 230 -22.37 16.93 -35.56
C ARG A 230 -23.73 17.32 -36.15
N ILE A 231 -24.67 17.75 -35.31
CA ILE A 231 -26.00 18.16 -35.75
C ILE A 231 -25.90 19.42 -36.64
N ALA A 232 -25.05 20.38 -36.28
CA ALA A 232 -24.80 21.57 -37.08
C ALA A 232 -24.21 21.22 -38.46
N ALA A 233 -23.22 20.31 -38.50
CA ALA A 233 -22.63 19.84 -39.75
C ALA A 233 -23.65 19.08 -40.64
N ALA A 234 -24.51 18.26 -40.04
CA ALA A 234 -25.56 17.55 -40.76
C ALA A 234 -26.60 18.50 -41.38
N LYS A 235 -27.02 19.53 -40.63
CA LYS A 235 -27.93 20.57 -41.16
C LYS A 235 -27.31 21.36 -42.29
N ALA A 236 -26.03 21.75 -42.17
CA ALA A 236 -25.33 22.47 -43.23
C ALA A 236 -25.22 21.65 -44.52
N LYS A 237 -24.96 20.34 -44.40
CA LYS A 237 -24.93 19.44 -45.56
C LYS A 237 -26.30 19.30 -46.23
N ALA A 238 -27.36 19.12 -45.44
CA ALA A 238 -28.72 19.02 -45.98
C ALA A 238 -29.19 20.30 -46.70
N GLU A 239 -28.81 21.48 -46.20
CA GLU A 239 -29.10 22.75 -46.87
C GLU A 239 -28.33 22.89 -48.19
N ALA A 240 -27.05 22.50 -48.21
CA ALA A 240 -26.23 22.49 -49.41
C ALA A 240 -26.80 21.55 -50.49
N ASP A 241 -27.24 20.36 -50.10
CA ASP A 241 -27.89 19.38 -50.99
C ASP A 241 -29.21 19.93 -51.56
N ARG A 242 -30.00 20.67 -50.74
CA ARG A 242 -31.22 21.36 -51.18
C ARG A 242 -30.95 22.43 -52.23
N ILE A 243 -29.92 23.26 -52.03
CA ILE A 243 -29.53 24.31 -52.98
C ILE A 243 -29.02 23.69 -54.28
N ALA A 244 -28.26 22.60 -54.22
CA ALA A 244 -27.80 21.87 -55.39
C ALA A 244 -28.97 21.27 -56.19
N ALA A 245 -29.94 20.65 -55.50
CA ALA A 245 -31.15 20.12 -56.13
C ALA A 245 -32.04 21.24 -56.75
N ALA A 246 -32.16 22.39 -56.07
CA ALA A 246 -32.91 23.54 -56.59
C ALA A 246 -32.26 24.14 -57.85
N LYS A 247 -30.92 24.24 -57.88
CA LYS A 247 -30.19 24.66 -59.09
C LYS A 247 -30.36 23.67 -60.24
N ALA A 248 -30.35 22.36 -59.97
CA ALA A 248 -30.58 21.34 -60.99
C ALA A 248 -32.00 21.44 -61.59
N ASN A 249 -33.01 21.73 -60.76
CA ASN A 249 -34.38 21.94 -61.24
C ASN A 249 -34.57 23.26 -62.01
N LEU A 250 -33.87 24.33 -61.62
CA LEU A 250 -33.94 25.62 -62.32
C LEU A 250 -33.38 25.56 -63.75
N VAL A 251 -32.38 24.69 -64.00
CA VAL A 251 -31.77 24.48 -65.33
C VAL A 251 -32.72 23.77 -66.31
N ILE A 252 -33.77 23.09 -65.82
CA ILE A 252 -34.74 22.37 -66.66
C ILE A 252 -35.89 23.29 -67.12
N VAL A 253 -36.09 24.45 -66.48
CA VAL A 253 -37.30 25.30 -66.67
C VAL A 253 -37.02 26.60 -67.45
N THR A 254 -35.84 26.81 -68.05
CA THR A 254 -35.64 27.92 -69.01
C THR A 254 -36.21 27.56 -70.39
N PRO A 255 -37.22 28.28 -70.91
CA PRO A 255 -37.94 27.89 -72.11
C PRO A 255 -37.15 28.20 -73.40
N ARG A 256 -36.93 27.17 -74.20
CA ARG A 256 -36.46 27.24 -75.58
C ARG A 256 -37.65 27.63 -76.48
N GLN A 257 -38.02 28.90 -76.52
CA GLN A 257 -38.96 29.43 -77.52
C GLN A 257 -38.46 30.74 -78.11
N HIS A 258 -37.65 30.62 -79.16
CA HIS A 258 -37.34 31.58 -80.23
C HIS A 258 -36.17 30.92 -80.98
N ILE A 259 -36.32 30.37 -82.18
CA ILE A 259 -36.59 31.03 -83.46
C ILE A 259 -36.71 29.89 -84.48
N GLU A 260 -37.80 29.83 -85.24
CA GLU A 260 -37.80 29.33 -86.63
C GLU A 260 -39.20 29.51 -87.24
N ILE A 261 -39.41 30.63 -87.94
CA ILE A 261 -40.43 30.70 -89.01
C ILE A 261 -39.75 31.26 -90.27
N HIS A 262 -39.42 30.29 -91.12
CA HIS A 262 -39.32 30.25 -92.58
C HIS A 262 -38.89 31.48 -93.40
N LYS A 263 -37.74 31.28 -94.06
CA LYS A 263 -37.43 31.78 -95.39
C LYS A 263 -38.28 31.04 -96.42
N GLU A 264 -39.11 31.75 -97.18
CA GLU A 264 -39.63 31.47 -98.53
C GLU A 264 -40.62 32.62 -98.79
N THR A 265 -40.45 33.51 -99.76
CA THR A 265 -40.46 33.26 -101.20
C THR A 265 -39.80 34.43 -101.95
N LYS A 266 -38.86 34.09 -102.85
CA LYS A 266 -38.57 34.89 -104.05
C LYS A 266 -39.73 34.70 -105.04
N GLN A 267 -40.05 35.77 -105.76
CA GLN A 267 -40.42 35.85 -107.18
C GLN A 267 -41.67 36.70 -107.48
N LYS A 268 -41.37 37.76 -108.26
CA LYS A 268 -42.18 38.58 -109.16
C LYS A 268 -43.07 39.64 -108.55
#